data_AF-A0A662GVF4-F1
#
_entry.id   AF-A0A662GVF4-F1
#
_cell.length_a   1.000
_cell.length_b   1.000
_cell.length_c   1.000
_cell.angle_alpha   90.00
_cell.angle_beta   90.00
_cell.angle_gamma   90.00
#
_symmetry.space_group_name_H-M   'P 1'
#
loop_
_entity.id
_entity.type
_entity.pdbx_description
1 polymer ?
#
loop_
_entity_poly.entity_id
_entity_poly.type
_entity_poly.pdbx_seq_one_letter_code
_entity_poly.pdbx_strand_id
1 'polypeptide(L)'
;MTDILESLNEIIKTIENGIKEGTVPEGSRMYLQRLMRSIQDTIKVIEIVKQEKTIQSPISPSARSAMYNLRKAFYAVLGRLSKEKGVDKEKSISEWKNAAGKLVEFLNASGISEAPTKIVLFYDIIEEDGLKYLKFEKAEVLYFELEGVKELKL
;
A
#
# COMPACT_ATOMS: atom_id res chain seq x y z
N MET A 1 8.12 1.95 -17.72
CA MET A 1 7.78 2.19 -16.29
C MET A 1 9.02 2.45 -15.46
N THR A 2 10.16 1.80 -15.73
CA THR A 2 11.47 2.15 -15.14
C THR A 2 11.88 3.59 -15.50
N ASP A 3 11.75 3.97 -16.77
CA ASP A 3 12.11 5.32 -17.25
C ASP A 3 11.28 6.45 -16.60
N ILE A 4 10.02 6.16 -16.26
CA ILE A 4 9.13 7.10 -15.55
C ILE A 4 9.63 7.31 -14.12
N LEU A 5 10.01 6.24 -13.42
CA LEU A 5 10.55 6.33 -12.06
C LEU A 5 11.88 7.08 -12.03
N GLU A 6 12.75 6.84 -13.01
CA GLU A 6 14.01 7.58 -13.15
C GLU A 6 13.75 9.08 -13.35
N SER A 7 12.86 9.41 -14.29
CA SER A 7 12.47 10.81 -14.55
C SER A 7 11.90 11.51 -13.31
N LEU A 8 11.00 10.85 -12.56
CA LEU A 8 10.41 11.44 -11.35
C LEU A 8 11.46 11.63 -10.24
N ASN A 9 12.40 10.69 -10.10
CA ASN A 9 13.50 10.81 -9.14
C ASN A 9 14.48 11.94 -9.52
N GLU A 10 14.76 12.14 -10.80
CA GLU A 10 15.57 13.26 -11.27
C GLU A 10 14.91 14.62 -11.00
N ILE A 11 13.58 14.70 -11.17
CA ILE A 11 12.81 15.90 -10.85
C ILE A 11 12.92 16.22 -9.35
N ILE A 12 12.76 15.22 -8.46
CA ILE A 12 12.94 15.42 -7.02
C ILE A 12 14.34 15.96 -6.71
N LYS A 13 15.39 15.32 -7.23
CA LYS A 13 16.79 15.74 -7.01
C LYS A 13 17.03 17.17 -7.48
N THR A 14 16.47 17.54 -8.62
CA THR A 14 16.60 18.89 -9.17
C THR A 14 15.94 19.93 -8.25
N ILE A 15 14.75 19.64 -7.73
CA ILE A 15 14.05 20.50 -6.76
C ILE A 15 14.85 20.61 -5.45
N GLU A 16 15.34 19.49 -4.91
CA GLU A 16 16.11 19.45 -3.67
C GLU A 16 17.40 20.28 -3.78
N ASN A 17 18.16 20.09 -4.87
CA ASN A 17 19.38 20.85 -5.13
C ASN A 17 19.08 22.34 -5.27
N GLY A 18 18.04 22.71 -6.03
CA GLY A 18 17.67 24.11 -6.20
C GLY A 18 17.25 24.80 -4.90
N ILE A 19 16.58 24.09 -4.00
CA ILE A 19 16.25 24.59 -2.65
C ILE A 19 17.50 24.74 -1.79
N LYS A 20 18.41 23.76 -1.84
CA LYS A 20 19.64 23.74 -1.02
C LYS A 20 20.63 24.82 -1.46
N GLU A 21 20.74 25.05 -2.76
CA GLU A 21 21.64 26.03 -3.37
C GLU A 21 21.06 27.45 -3.38
N GLY A 22 19.79 27.63 -2.98
CA GLY A 22 19.14 28.95 -2.95
C GLY A 22 18.80 29.51 -4.33
N THR A 23 18.80 28.67 -5.37
CA THR A 23 18.45 29.08 -6.75
C THR A 23 16.94 29.13 -6.98
N VAL A 24 16.15 28.55 -6.06
CA VAL A 24 14.70 28.63 -6.03
C VAL A 24 14.22 29.94 -5.37
N PRO A 25 13.41 30.76 -6.05
CA PRO A 25 12.79 31.94 -5.45
C PRO A 25 11.96 31.59 -4.20
N GLU A 26 12.06 32.39 -3.13
CA GLU A 26 11.36 32.12 -1.86
C GLU A 26 9.84 31.95 -2.05
N GLY A 27 9.22 32.78 -2.89
CA GLY A 27 7.78 32.71 -3.18
C GLY A 27 7.32 31.39 -3.82
N SER A 28 8.24 30.65 -4.44
CA SER A 28 7.96 29.36 -5.10
C SER A 28 8.34 28.15 -4.24
N ARG A 29 9.08 28.36 -3.14
CA ARG A 29 9.65 27.27 -2.32
C ARG A 29 8.58 26.36 -1.75
N MET A 30 7.50 26.93 -1.18
CA MET A 30 6.41 26.15 -0.61
C MET A 30 5.67 25.30 -1.66
N TYR A 31 5.48 25.86 -2.86
CA TYR A 31 4.87 25.14 -3.98
C TYR A 31 5.74 23.96 -4.42
N LEU A 32 7.05 24.17 -4.60
CA LEU A 32 7.98 23.13 -5.02
C LEU A 32 8.12 22.02 -3.96
N GLN A 33 8.10 22.36 -2.67
CA GLN A 33 8.04 21.37 -1.60
C GLN A 33 6.76 20.52 -1.63
N ARG A 34 5.61 21.14 -1.93
CA ARG A 34 4.35 20.41 -2.11
C ARG A 34 4.41 19.48 -3.32
N LEU A 35 4.90 19.98 -4.46
CA LEU A 35 5.09 19.18 -5.67
C LEU A 35 6.00 17.99 -5.41
N MET A 36 7.13 18.21 -4.74
CA MET A 36 8.08 17.15 -4.37
C MET A 36 7.40 16.04 -3.54
N ARG A 37 6.61 16.40 -2.52
CA ARG A 37 5.82 15.43 -1.75
C ARG A 37 4.85 14.63 -2.62
N SER A 38 4.11 15.31 -3.50
CA SER A 38 3.19 14.63 -4.42
C SER A 38 3.88 13.69 -5.40
N ILE A 39 5.09 14.04 -5.87
CA ILE A 39 5.90 13.14 -6.70
C ILE A 39 6.36 11.93 -5.88
N GLN A 40 6.81 12.12 -4.63
CA GLN A 40 7.19 11.03 -3.73
C GLN A 40 6.02 10.06 -3.48
N ASP A 41 4.81 10.58 -3.22
CA ASP A 41 3.60 9.77 -3.05
C ASP A 41 3.28 8.98 -4.33
N THR A 42 3.43 9.62 -5.49
CA THR A 42 3.22 8.98 -6.79
C THR A 42 4.21 7.84 -7.03
N ILE A 43 5.50 8.07 -6.76
CA ILE A 43 6.55 7.03 -6.85
C ILE A 43 6.17 5.85 -5.95
N LYS A 44 5.79 6.11 -4.70
CA LYS A 44 5.40 5.07 -3.75
C LYS A 44 4.22 4.24 -4.25
N VAL A 45 3.20 4.88 -4.84
CA VAL A 45 2.06 4.17 -5.45
C VAL A 45 2.52 3.30 -6.63
N ILE A 46 3.40 3.80 -7.49
CA ILE A 46 3.94 3.01 -8.61
C ILE A 46 4.71 1.80 -8.08
N GLU A 47 5.56 1.99 -7.07
CA GLU A 47 6.31 0.91 -6.43
C GLU A 47 5.39 -0.15 -5.82
N ILE A 48 4.31 0.26 -5.14
CA ILE A 48 3.27 -0.65 -4.64
C ILE A 48 2.66 -1.48 -5.76
N VAL A 49 2.28 -0.84 -6.86
CA VAL A 49 1.56 -1.50 -7.97
C VAL A 49 2.45 -2.48 -8.75
N LYS A 50 3.77 -2.24 -8.78
CA LYS A 50 4.72 -3.15 -9.45
C LYS A 50 4.95 -4.48 -8.70
N GLN A 51 4.48 -4.61 -7.47
CA GLN A 51 4.83 -5.73 -6.60
C GLN A 51 3.92 -6.94 -6.84
N GLU A 52 4.51 -8.03 -7.33
CA GLU A 52 3.76 -9.24 -7.74
C GLU A 52 3.21 -10.04 -6.55
N LYS A 53 3.96 -10.14 -5.46
CA LYS A 53 3.57 -10.93 -4.28
C LYS A 53 2.78 -10.09 -3.28
N THR A 54 1.62 -9.63 -3.72
CA THR A 54 0.73 -8.83 -2.90
C THR A 54 -0.68 -9.44 -2.83
N ILE A 55 -1.33 -9.22 -1.69
CA ILE A 55 -2.76 -9.46 -1.48
C ILE A 55 -3.37 -8.09 -1.20
N GLN A 56 -4.33 -7.67 -2.03
CA GLN A 56 -4.82 -6.31 -2.00
C GLN A 56 -6.32 -6.27 -1.76
N SER A 57 -6.77 -5.32 -0.95
CA SER A 57 -8.18 -4.93 -0.94
C SER A 57 -8.47 -4.00 -2.14
N PRO A 58 -9.74 -3.91 -2.58
CA PRO A 58 -10.19 -2.74 -3.32
C PRO A 58 -10.17 -1.50 -2.41
N ILE A 59 -10.30 -0.31 -3.00
CA ILE A 59 -10.66 0.89 -2.25
C ILE A 59 -12.03 0.63 -1.64
N SER A 60 -12.09 0.69 -0.31
CA SER A 60 -13.29 0.39 0.45
C SER A 60 -13.75 1.64 1.20
N PRO A 61 -15.06 1.82 1.49
CA PRO A 61 -15.58 3.02 2.15
C PRO A 61 -15.02 3.26 3.56
N SER A 62 -14.50 2.23 4.21
CA SER A 62 -13.87 2.31 5.54
C SER A 62 -12.74 1.30 5.68
N ALA A 63 -11.86 1.49 6.66
CA ALA A 63 -10.78 0.54 6.96
C ALA A 63 -11.31 -0.83 7.39
N ARG A 64 -12.44 -0.88 8.11
CA ARG A 64 -13.11 -2.13 8.47
C ARG A 64 -13.55 -2.91 7.23
N SER A 65 -14.11 -2.20 6.26
CA SER A 65 -14.53 -2.77 4.99
C SER A 65 -13.32 -3.26 4.18
N ALA A 66 -12.22 -2.49 4.21
CA ALA A 66 -10.95 -2.88 3.58
C ALA A 66 -10.39 -4.17 4.18
N MET A 67 -10.38 -4.31 5.52
CA MET A 67 -9.96 -5.54 6.21
C MET A 67 -10.82 -6.75 5.84
N TYR A 68 -12.15 -6.57 5.76
CA TYR A 68 -13.06 -7.63 5.33
C TYR A 68 -12.78 -8.07 3.89
N ASN A 69 -12.57 -7.12 2.98
CA ASN A 69 -12.22 -7.45 1.59
C ASN A 69 -10.83 -8.07 1.46
N LEU A 70 -9.86 -7.61 2.26
CA LEU A 70 -8.51 -8.18 2.31
C LEU A 70 -8.55 -9.64 2.77
N ARG A 71 -9.38 -9.96 3.78
CA ARG A 71 -9.59 -11.35 4.23
C ARG A 71 -10.10 -12.23 3.09
N LYS A 72 -11.09 -11.77 2.31
CA LYS A 72 -11.60 -12.52 1.15
C LYS A 72 -10.50 -12.76 0.10
N ALA A 73 -9.72 -11.71 -0.21
CA ALA A 73 -8.59 -11.81 -1.14
C ALA A 73 -7.53 -12.80 -0.64
N PHE A 74 -7.24 -12.80 0.67
CA PHE A 74 -6.31 -13.75 1.28
C PHE A 74 -6.76 -15.20 1.09
N TYR A 75 -8.01 -15.54 1.40
CA TYR A 75 -8.49 -16.91 1.23
C TYR A 75 -8.51 -17.36 -0.24
N ALA A 76 -8.80 -16.44 -1.17
CA ALA A 76 -8.70 -16.74 -2.60
C ALA A 76 -7.25 -17.05 -3.02
N VAL A 77 -6.29 -16.22 -2.60
CA VAL A 77 -4.86 -16.41 -2.89
C VAL A 77 -4.33 -17.69 -2.24
N LEU A 78 -4.68 -17.95 -0.98
CA LEU A 78 -4.29 -19.17 -0.27
C LEU A 78 -4.87 -20.41 -0.96
N GLY A 79 -6.15 -20.37 -1.35
CA GLY A 79 -6.81 -21.47 -2.06
C GLY A 79 -6.12 -21.80 -3.39
N ARG A 80 -5.67 -20.79 -4.13
CA ARG A 80 -4.89 -20.95 -5.36
C ARG A 80 -3.49 -21.50 -5.08
N LEU A 81 -2.72 -20.85 -4.19
CA LEU A 81 -1.32 -21.21 -3.93
C LEU A 81 -1.15 -22.58 -3.25
N SER A 82 -2.13 -23.01 -2.46
CA SER A 82 -2.13 -24.35 -1.89
C SER A 82 -2.21 -25.42 -2.99
N LYS A 83 -2.96 -25.17 -4.08
CA LYS A 83 -3.04 -26.09 -5.24
C LYS A 83 -1.81 -25.99 -6.14
N GLU A 84 -1.34 -24.78 -6.43
CA GLU A 84 -0.27 -24.55 -7.41
C GLU A 84 1.14 -24.81 -6.84
N LYS A 85 1.36 -24.49 -5.56
CA LYS A 85 2.68 -24.47 -4.93
C LYS A 85 2.79 -25.34 -3.68
N GLY A 86 1.74 -26.10 -3.35
CA GLY A 86 1.71 -26.97 -2.17
C GLY A 86 1.82 -26.19 -0.85
N VAL A 87 1.35 -24.94 -0.83
CA VAL A 87 1.35 -24.12 0.38
C VAL A 87 0.42 -24.72 1.44
N ASP A 88 0.95 -24.87 2.65
CA ASP A 88 0.24 -25.30 3.85
C ASP A 88 -0.78 -24.24 4.27
N LYS A 89 -2.03 -24.68 4.37
CA LYS A 89 -3.15 -23.78 4.67
C LYS A 89 -3.19 -23.39 6.13
N GLU A 90 -2.92 -24.31 7.04
CA GLU A 90 -3.10 -24.07 8.47
C GLU A 90 -2.06 -23.08 8.99
N LYS A 91 -0.78 -23.28 8.62
CA LYS A 91 0.32 -22.38 8.95
C LYS A 91 0.10 -21.00 8.33
N SER A 92 -0.32 -20.93 7.06
CA SER A 92 -0.63 -19.65 6.40
C SER A 92 -1.82 -18.91 7.03
N ILE A 93 -2.84 -19.62 7.52
CA ILE A 93 -3.97 -19.04 8.24
C ILE A 93 -3.54 -18.48 9.59
N SER A 94 -2.64 -19.18 10.30
CA SER A 94 -2.07 -18.70 11.55
C SER A 94 -1.30 -17.39 11.36
N GLU A 95 -0.42 -17.34 10.35
CA GLU A 95 0.31 -16.12 9.98
C GLU A 95 -0.62 -14.97 9.61
N TRP A 96 -1.68 -15.27 8.84
CA TRP A 96 -2.69 -14.29 8.48
C TRP A 96 -3.37 -13.70 9.71
N LYS A 97 -3.76 -14.53 10.70
CA LYS A 97 -4.42 -14.03 11.92
C LYS A 97 -3.51 -13.06 12.67
N ASN A 98 -2.22 -13.38 12.77
CA ASN A 98 -1.22 -12.49 13.39
C ASN A 98 -1.08 -11.17 12.62
N ALA A 99 -0.94 -11.22 11.29
CA ALA A 99 -0.84 -10.02 10.46
C ALA A 99 -2.13 -9.17 10.53
N ALA A 100 -3.30 -9.81 10.48
CA ALA A 100 -4.59 -9.15 10.56
C ALA A 100 -4.81 -8.48 11.92
N GLY A 101 -4.39 -9.10 13.02
CA GLY A 101 -4.43 -8.50 14.36
C GLY A 101 -3.62 -7.21 14.42
N LYS A 102 -2.36 -7.25 13.99
CA LYS A 102 -1.47 -6.07 13.94
C LYS A 102 -2.03 -4.96 13.06
N LEU A 103 -2.63 -5.32 11.92
CA LEU A 103 -3.29 -4.37 11.03
C LEU A 103 -4.47 -3.67 11.72
N VAL A 104 -5.33 -4.41 12.41
CA VAL A 104 -6.47 -3.83 13.14
C VAL A 104 -6.00 -2.88 14.24
N GLU A 105 -4.98 -3.27 15.00
CA GLU A 105 -4.37 -2.41 16.04
C GLU A 105 -3.84 -1.11 15.44
N PHE A 106 -3.08 -1.19 14.34
CA PHE A 106 -2.54 -0.03 13.64
C PHE A 106 -3.65 0.90 13.12
N LEU A 107 -4.68 0.36 12.47
CA LEU A 107 -5.80 1.14 11.92
C LEU A 107 -6.57 1.89 13.03
N ASN A 108 -6.76 1.24 14.17
CA ASN A 108 -7.42 1.87 15.31
C ASN A 108 -6.55 2.95 15.96
N ALA A 109 -5.26 2.66 16.18
CA ALA A 109 -4.33 3.60 16.79
C ALA A 109 -4.09 4.86 15.94
N SER A 110 -4.18 4.72 14.61
CA SER A 110 -4.01 5.83 13.67
C SER A 110 -5.26 6.68 13.47
N GLY A 111 -6.42 6.26 14.03
CA GLY A 111 -7.67 7.03 13.94
C GLY A 111 -8.33 7.04 12.56
N ILE A 112 -7.88 6.19 11.62
CA ILE A 112 -8.38 6.15 10.23
C ILE A 112 -9.45 5.07 10.01
N SER A 113 -10.03 4.49 11.06
CA SER A 113 -10.95 3.35 10.96
C SER A 113 -12.17 3.60 10.07
N GLU A 114 -12.63 4.85 10.00
CA GLU A 114 -13.77 5.29 9.18
C GLU A 114 -13.37 5.88 7.83
N ALA A 115 -12.07 6.08 7.58
CA ALA A 115 -11.60 6.65 6.32
C ALA A 115 -11.72 5.63 5.17
N PRO A 116 -12.09 6.07 3.95
CA PRO A 116 -11.94 5.26 2.76
C PRO A 116 -10.51 4.74 2.66
N THR A 117 -10.35 3.42 2.45
CA THR A 117 -9.06 2.74 2.65
C THR A 117 -8.82 1.64 1.62
N LYS A 118 -7.58 1.49 1.19
CA LYS A 118 -7.03 0.32 0.47
C LYS A 118 -5.85 -0.23 1.26
N ILE A 119 -5.79 -1.54 1.44
CA ILE A 119 -4.68 -2.23 2.10
C ILE A 119 -3.96 -3.10 1.08
N VAL A 120 -2.63 -2.99 1.03
CA VAL A 120 -1.75 -3.85 0.25
C VAL A 120 -0.88 -4.64 1.23
N LEU A 121 -1.11 -5.94 1.31
CA LEU A 121 -0.37 -6.86 2.17
C LEU A 121 0.67 -7.61 1.35
N PHE A 122 1.93 -7.51 1.75
CA PHE A 122 3.06 -8.13 1.07
C PHE A 122 3.37 -9.47 1.71
N TYR A 123 3.62 -10.48 0.88
CA TYR A 123 3.92 -11.82 1.36
C TYR A 123 5.07 -12.44 0.58
N ASP A 124 5.72 -13.40 1.24
CA ASP A 124 6.59 -14.37 0.60
C ASP A 124 6.10 -15.79 0.86
N ILE A 125 6.59 -16.73 0.05
CA ILE A 125 6.40 -18.16 0.26
C ILE A 125 7.72 -18.69 0.77
N ILE A 126 7.74 -19.10 2.03
CA ILE A 126 8.94 -19.65 2.67
C ILE A 126 8.71 -21.10 3.05
N GLU A 127 9.81 -21.83 3.24
CA GLU A 127 9.80 -23.23 3.64
C GLU A 127 10.52 -23.38 4.98
N GLU A 128 9.83 -23.91 5.98
CA GLU A 128 10.38 -24.21 7.30
C GLU A 128 9.86 -25.58 7.72
N ASP A 129 10.74 -26.44 8.23
CA ASP A 129 10.42 -27.81 8.65
C ASP A 129 9.70 -28.63 7.57
N GLY A 130 10.04 -28.39 6.30
CA GLY A 130 9.43 -29.05 5.12
C GLY A 130 8.03 -28.55 4.76
N LEU A 131 7.51 -27.52 5.45
CA LEU A 131 6.22 -26.91 5.18
C LEU A 131 6.39 -25.56 4.48
N LYS A 132 5.83 -25.43 3.29
CA LYS A 132 5.76 -24.16 2.56
C LYS A 132 4.57 -23.35 3.03
N TYR A 133 4.75 -22.09 3.41
CA TYR A 133 3.64 -21.26 3.89
C TYR A 133 3.81 -19.79 3.52
N LEU A 134 2.72 -19.02 3.61
CA LEU A 134 2.73 -17.58 3.40
C LEU A 134 3.25 -16.87 4.65
N LYS A 135 4.35 -16.13 4.51
CA LYS A 135 4.85 -15.21 5.54
C LYS A 135 4.58 -13.78 5.10
N PHE A 136 3.99 -12.99 6.00
CA PHE A 136 3.66 -11.59 5.71
C PHE A 136 4.74 -10.65 6.24
N GLU A 137 5.24 -9.77 5.39
CA GLU A 137 6.40 -8.93 5.71
C GLU A 137 5.98 -7.54 6.18
N LYS A 138 5.11 -6.90 5.41
CA LYS A 138 4.62 -5.54 5.65
C LYS A 138 3.24 -5.36 5.04
N ALA A 139 2.59 -4.29 5.44
CA ALA A 139 1.38 -3.81 4.78
C ALA A 139 1.49 -2.30 4.55
N GLU A 140 0.96 -1.85 3.42
CA GLU A 140 0.79 -0.44 3.12
C GLU A 140 -0.69 -0.10 3.10
N VAL A 141 -1.05 0.89 3.91
CA VAL A 141 -2.42 1.38 4.07
C VAL A 141 -2.52 2.71 3.36
N LEU A 142 -3.28 2.73 2.27
CA LEU A 142 -3.65 3.95 1.56
C LEU A 142 -5.00 4.38 2.09
N TYR A 143 -5.07 5.56 2.69
CA TYR A 143 -6.32 6.17 3.12
C TYR A 143 -6.58 7.42 2.26
N PHE A 144 -7.85 7.73 2.04
CA PHE A 144 -8.27 8.77 1.12
C PHE A 144 -9.18 9.76 1.82
N GLU A 145 -9.05 11.03 1.45
CA GLU A 145 -9.94 12.10 1.88
C GLU A 145 -11.04 12.33 0.84
N LEU A 146 -12.08 13.07 1.26
CA LEU A 146 -13.13 13.49 0.34
C LEU A 146 -12.60 14.56 -0.61
N GLU A 147 -12.38 14.19 -1.88
CA GLU A 147 -11.95 15.12 -2.93
C GLU A 147 -13.06 16.08 -3.37
N GLY A 148 -14.33 15.69 -3.22
CA GLY A 148 -15.46 16.56 -3.56
C GLY A 148 -16.80 15.84 -3.61
N VAL A 149 -17.85 16.62 -3.82
CA VAL A 149 -19.23 16.13 -3.92
C VAL A 149 -19.81 16.51 -5.28
N LYS A 150 -20.43 15.55 -5.96
CA LYS A 150 -21.19 15.78 -7.20
C LYS A 150 -22.64 15.42 -6.95
N GLU A 151 -23.53 16.37 -7.18
CA GLU A 151 -24.98 16.15 -7.12
C GLU A 151 -25.49 15.75 -8.51
N LEU A 152 -26.31 14.70 -8.56
CA LEU A 152 -27.11 14.35 -9.74
C LEU A 152 -28.59 14.44 -9.33
N LYS A 153 -29.35 15.27 -10.05
CA LYS A 153 -30.81 15.30 -9.91
C LYS A 153 -31.40 14.23 -10.84
N LEU A 154 -32.19 13.33 -10.27
CA LEU A 154 -32.89 12.25 -10.97
C LEU A 154 -34.29 12.68 -11.38
#